data_AF-A0A1I1XW03-F1
#
_entry.id   AF-A0A1I1XW03-F1
#
_cell.length_a   1.000
_cell.length_b   1.000
_cell.length_c   1.000
_cell.angle_alpha   90.00
_cell.angle_beta   90.00
_cell.angle_gamma   90.00
#
_symmetry.space_group_name_H-M   'P 1'
#
loop_
_entity.id
_entity.type
_entity.pdbx_description
1 polymer ?
#
loop_
_entity_poly.entity_id
_entity_poly.type
_entity_poly.pdbx_seq_one_letter_code
_entity_poly.pdbx_strand_id
1 'polypeptide(L)'
;MREEIKNSSRKRIGYIEDGLYGKKIVLDDKAHKLGEIREEYGGKLVVYDWMLHRLGHWDNRNDITYDKNGRRIGKGNLLLNFLFDNL
;
A
#
# COMPACT_ATOMS: atom_id res chain seq x y z
N MET A 1 -3.08 4.52 -15.31
CA MET A 1 -1.93 5.44 -15.22
C MET A 1 -0.87 4.81 -14.33
N ARG A 2 0.42 5.13 -14.51
CA ARG A 2 1.53 4.63 -13.69
C ARG A 2 2.24 5.81 -13.03
N GLU A 3 2.50 5.70 -11.74
CA GLU A 3 3.18 6.72 -10.93
C GLU A 3 4.44 6.11 -10.29
N GLU A 4 5.49 6.91 -10.14
CA GLU A 4 6.74 6.48 -9.51
C GLU A 4 6.65 6.57 -7.98
N ILE A 5 7.07 5.52 -7.29
CA ILE A 5 7.28 5.54 -5.84
C ILE A 5 8.73 5.88 -5.57
N LYS A 6 8.96 6.92 -4.77
CA LYS A 6 10.31 7.40 -4.40
C LYS A 6 10.50 7.32 -2.90
N ASN A 7 11.70 6.97 -2.49
CA ASN A 7 12.09 7.06 -1.09
C ASN A 7 12.39 8.52 -0.67
N SER A 8 12.76 8.72 0.59
CA SER A 8 13.10 10.05 1.14
C SER A 8 14.27 10.75 0.43
N SER A 9 15.20 9.99 -0.15
CA SER A 9 16.30 10.50 -0.98
C SER A 9 15.91 10.78 -2.43
N ARG A 10 14.61 10.72 -2.77
CA ARG A 10 14.05 10.85 -4.13
C ARG A 10 14.50 9.76 -5.12
N LYS A 11 15.13 8.68 -4.65
CA LYS A 11 15.45 7.52 -5.48
C LYS A 11 14.16 6.75 -5.72
N ARG A 12 13.89 6.38 -6.98
CA ARG A 12 12.78 5.49 -7.33
C ARG A 12 13.02 4.11 -6.73
N ILE A 13 12.01 3.58 -6.05
CA ILE A 13 12.03 2.25 -5.43
C ILE A 13 10.96 1.32 -5.98
N GLY A 14 10.02 1.85 -6.77
CA GLY A 14 8.95 1.07 -7.35
C GLY A 14 7.95 1.93 -8.08
N TYR A 15 6.79 1.36 -8.34
CA TYR A 15 5.71 1.99 -9.08
C TYR A 15 4.37 1.63 -8.46
N ILE A 16 3.41 2.54 -8.63
CA ILE A 16 2.00 2.26 -8.40
C ILE A 16 1.25 2.46 -9.72
N GLU A 17 0.37 1.55 -10.06
CA GLU A 17 -0.44 1.63 -11.26
C GLU A 17 -1.90 1.30 -10.99
N ASP A 18 -2.78 1.85 -11.81
CA ASP A 18 -4.21 1.52 -11.76
C ASP A 18 -4.44 0.09 -12.25
N GLY A 19 -5.05 -0.72 -11.39
CA GLY A 19 -5.58 -2.03 -11.75
C GLY A 19 -7.08 -2.01 -12.01
N LEU A 20 -7.62 -3.18 -12.34
CA LEU A 20 -9.06 -3.36 -12.53
C LEU A 20 -9.85 -3.11 -11.24
N TYR A 21 -11.07 -2.61 -11.37
CA TYR A 21 -12.01 -2.40 -10.26
C TYR A 21 -11.50 -1.44 -9.17
N GLY A 22 -10.75 -0.40 -9.56
CA GLY A 22 -10.31 0.65 -8.64
C GLY A 22 -9.17 0.24 -7.71
N LYS A 23 -8.57 -0.94 -7.88
CA LYS A 23 -7.39 -1.34 -7.14
C LYS A 23 -6.14 -0.62 -7.64
N LYS A 24 -5.17 -0.41 -6.75
CA LYS A 24 -3.83 0.05 -7.11
C LYS A 24 -2.85 -1.12 -7.00
N ILE A 25 -2.09 -1.39 -8.04
CA ILE A 25 -1.07 -2.44 -8.06
C ILE A 25 0.26 -1.79 -7.70
N VAL A 26 0.99 -2.38 -6.76
CA VAL A 26 2.30 -1.89 -6.32
C VAL A 26 3.37 -2.84 -6.83
N LEU A 27 4.34 -2.28 -7.53
CA LEU A 27 5.45 -2.99 -8.18
C LEU A 27 6.79 -2.53 -7.62
N ASP A 28 7.78 -3.42 -7.59
CA ASP A 28 9.17 -3.06 -7.37
C ASP A 28 9.78 -2.31 -8.57
N ASP A 29 11.04 -1.92 -8.47
CA ASP A 29 11.76 -1.21 -9.54
C ASP A 29 12.00 -2.07 -10.80
N LYS A 30 11.88 -3.40 -10.67
CA LYS A 30 11.98 -4.41 -11.74
C LYS A 30 10.62 -4.84 -12.30
N ALA A 31 9.54 -4.18 -11.89
CA ALA A 31 8.16 -4.47 -12.27
C ALA A 31 7.60 -5.82 -11.75
N HIS A 32 8.18 -6.41 -10.71
CA HIS A 32 7.54 -7.50 -9.99
C HIS A 32 6.46 -6.96 -9.06
N LYS A 33 5.34 -7.66 -8.97
CA LYS A 33 4.25 -7.30 -8.06
C LYS A 33 4.66 -7.54 -6.61
N LEU A 34 4.63 -6.48 -5.81
CA LEU A 34 4.79 -6.55 -4.36
C LEU A 34 3.45 -6.78 -3.66
N GLY A 35 2.39 -6.16 -4.19
CA GLY A 35 1.07 -6.23 -3.57
C GLY A 35 0.03 -5.36 -4.28
N GLU A 36 -1.08 -5.14 -3.60
CA GLU A 36 -2.14 -4.25 -4.07
C GLU A 36 -2.85 -3.53 -2.93
N ILE A 37 -3.31 -2.31 -3.21
CA ILE A 37 -4.14 -1.50 -2.32
C ILE A 37 -5.54 -1.48 -2.90
N ARG A 38 -6.53 -1.75 -2.05
CA ARG A 38 -7.95 -1.75 -2.40
C ARG A 38 -8.71 -0.76 -1.51
N GLU A 39 -9.69 -0.10 -2.08
CA GLU A 39 -10.69 0.61 -1.29
C GLU A 39 -11.77 -0.38 -0.84
N GLU A 40 -12.07 -0.36 0.45
CA GLU A 40 -13.13 -1.15 1.08
C GLU A 40 -14.20 -0.25 1.70
N TYR A 41 -15.34 -0.86 2.02
CA TYR A 41 -16.47 -0.17 2.65
C TYR A 41 -16.05 0.65 3.87
N GLY A 42 -16.62 1.85 3.97
CA GLY A 42 -16.38 2.76 5.09
C GLY A 42 -15.19 3.70 4.90
N GLY A 43 -14.58 3.75 3.70
CA GLY A 43 -13.46 4.65 3.39
C GLY A 43 -12.10 4.10 3.84
N LYS A 44 -11.99 2.77 3.93
CA LYS A 44 -10.75 2.11 4.34
C LYS A 44 -9.94 1.77 3.10
N LEU A 45 -8.65 2.09 3.12
CA LEU A 45 -7.70 1.54 2.17
C LEU A 45 -7.02 0.33 2.82
N VAL A 46 -7.04 -0.82 2.15
CA VAL A 46 -6.48 -2.07 2.66
C VAL A 46 -5.35 -2.51 1.75
N VAL A 47 -4.21 -2.86 2.34
CA VAL A 47 -3.04 -3.33 1.61
C VAL A 47 -2.88 -4.84 1.77
N TYR A 48 -2.63 -5.48 0.64
CA TYR A 48 -2.46 -6.91 0.49
C TYR A 48 -1.08 -7.20 -0.12
N ASP A 49 -0.45 -8.31 0.27
CA ASP A 49 0.74 -8.81 -0.41
C ASP A 49 0.41 -9.39 -1.80
N TRP A 50 1.43 -9.83 -2.53
CA TRP A 50 1.27 -10.42 -3.86
C TRP A 50 0.43 -11.71 -3.86
N MET A 51 0.36 -12.42 -2.73
CA MET A 51 -0.48 -13.62 -2.50
C MET A 51 -1.89 -13.30 -2.02
N LEU A 52 -2.24 -12.01 -1.89
CA LEU A 52 -3.51 -11.52 -1.36
C LEU A 52 -3.73 -11.73 0.15
N HIS A 53 -2.66 -11.87 0.94
CA HIS A 53 -2.78 -11.76 2.39
C HIS A 53 -2.83 -10.30 2.82
N ARG A 54 -3.78 -9.97 3.70
CA ARG A 54 -3.90 -8.62 4.27
C ARG A 54 -2.69 -8.32 5.17
N LEU A 55 -2.04 -7.18 4.92
CA LEU A 55 -0.91 -6.70 5.73
C LEU A 55 -1.31 -5.57 6.68
N GLY A 56 -2.32 -4.78 6.32
CA GLY A 56 -2.79 -3.66 7.11
C GLY A 56 -3.92 -2.88 6.45
N HIS A 57 -4.38 -1.82 7.13
CA HIS A 57 -5.34 -0.89 6.55
C HIS A 57 -5.17 0.53 7.12
N TRP A 58 -5.55 1.53 6.31
CA TRP A 58 -5.64 2.93 6.71
C TRP A 58 -7.10 3.33 6.75
N ASP A 59 -7.49 3.97 7.85
CA ASP A 59 -8.82 4.53 8.08
C ASP A 59 -8.81 6.03 7.80
N ASN A 60 -9.52 6.45 6.75
CA ASN A 60 -9.57 7.85 6.33
C ASN A 60 -10.25 8.78 7.35
N ARG A 61 -11.12 8.25 8.22
CA ARG A 61 -11.91 9.06 9.16
C ARG A 61 -11.05 9.57 10.30
N ASN A 62 -10.14 8.72 10.75
CA ASN A 62 -9.26 9.00 11.88
C ASN A 62 -7.83 9.33 11.43
N ASP A 63 -7.52 9.13 10.14
CA ASP A 63 -6.19 9.23 9.57
C ASP A 63 -5.17 8.34 10.30
N ILE A 64 -5.54 7.08 10.54
CA ILE A 64 -4.73 6.10 11.29
C ILE A 64 -4.47 4.87 10.42
N THR A 65 -3.21 4.41 10.39
CA THR A 65 -2.84 3.11 9.82
C THR A 65 -2.74 2.06 10.92
N TYR A 66 -3.28 0.88 10.66
CA TYR A 66 -3.23 -0.30 11.51
C TYR A 66 -2.60 -1.49 10.77
N ASP A 67 -1.94 -2.38 11.51
CA ASP A 67 -1.44 -3.64 10.98
C ASP A 67 -2.57 -4.66 10.72
N LYS A 68 -2.19 -5.84 10.21
CA LYS A 68 -3.12 -6.96 9.95
C LYS A 68 -3.87 -7.45 11.19
N ASN A 69 -3.31 -7.22 12.39
CA ASN A 69 -3.90 -7.61 13.67
C ASN A 69 -4.78 -6.51 14.28
N GLY A 70 -4.90 -5.35 13.63
CA GLY A 70 -5.65 -4.21 14.14
C GLY A 70 -4.88 -3.35 15.15
N ARG A 71 -3.55 -3.52 15.28
CA ARG A 71 -2.72 -2.67 16.14
C ARG A 71 -2.40 -1.37 15.40
N ARG A 72 -2.49 -0.25 16.10
CA ARG A 72 -2.14 1.07 15.55
C ARG A 72 -0.64 1.14 15.23
N ILE A 73 -0.32 1.50 13.99
CA ILE A 73 1.05 1.75 13.53
C ILE A 73 1.39 3.25 13.60
N GLY A 74 0.46 4.11 13.19
CA GLY A 74 0.74 5.55 13.18
C GLY A 74 -0.39 6.38 12.57
N LYS A 75 -0.17 7.69 12.53
CA LYS A 75 -1.02 8.66 11.82
C LYS A 75 -0.59 8.76 10.34
N GLY A 76 -1.52 9.03 9.43
CA GLY A 76 -1.25 9.10 7.99
C GLY A 76 -1.44 7.76 7.30
N ASN A 77 -1.51 7.80 5.97
CA ASN A 77 -1.53 6.60 5.12
C ASN A 77 -0.10 6.03 4.98
N LEU A 78 0.20 4.99 5.75
CA LEU A 78 1.51 4.32 5.80
C LEU A 78 1.48 2.96 5.07
N LEU A 79 0.51 2.72 4.18
CA LEU A 79 0.27 1.39 3.61
C LEU A 79 1.42 0.87 2.75
N LEU A 80 2.16 1.76 2.09
CA LEU A 80 3.30 1.35 1.26
C LEU A 80 4.43 0.75 2.09
N ASN A 81 4.58 1.12 3.37
CA ASN A 81 5.65 0.60 4.23
C ASN A 81 5.57 -0.93 4.35
N PHE A 82 4.36 -1.50 4.43
CA PHE A 82 4.17 -2.95 4.51
C PHE A 82 4.72 -3.72 3.30
N LEU A 83 4.88 -3.05 2.15
CA LEU A 83 5.35 -3.67 0.90
C LEU A 83 6.84 -3.46 0.63
N PHE A 84 7.43 -2.40 1.19
CA PHE A 84 8.84 -2.05 0.98
C PHE A 84 9.74 -2.34 2.19
N ASP A 85 9.19 -2.57 3.40
CA ASP A 85 9.98 -2.89 4.60
C ASP A 85 10.60 -4.31 4.60
N ASN A 86 10.36 -5.12 3.56
CA ASN A 86 10.96 -6.46 3.36
C ASN A 86 12.00 -6.50 2.21
N LEU A 87 12.48 -5.35 1.73
CA LEU A 87 13.48 -5.23 0.64
C LEU A 87 14.82 -4.66 1.12
#